data_AF-A0A944BZX0-F1
#
_entry.id   AF-A0A944BZX0-F1
#
_cell.length_a   1.000
_cell.length_b   1.000
_cell.length_c   1.000
_cell.angle_alpha   90.00
_cell.angle_beta   90.00
_cell.angle_gamma   90.00
#
_symmetry.space_group_name_H-M   'P 1'
#
loop_
_entity.id
_entity.type
_entity.pdbx_description
1 polymer ?
#
loop_
_entity_poly.entity_id
_entity_poly.type
_entity_poly.pdbx_seq_one_letter_code
_entity_poly.pdbx_strand_id
1 'polypeptide(L)' 'IRTGWCRTTPLWGRGLSRLCTGAADRLHDCRARNVIEAIMWHGSAKSDARKSVEKFRNLSKSDRDAVVEFINSI' A
#
# COMPACT_ATOMS: atom_id res chain seq x y z
N ILE A 1 -0.02 20.38 0.94
CA ILE A 1 -1.31 19.68 0.63
C ILE A 1 -2.32 20.13 1.69
N ARG A 2 -3.32 20.95 1.34
CA ARG A 2 -4.02 21.86 2.30
C ARG A 2 -5.39 21.36 2.83
N THR A 3 -5.77 20.09 2.67
CA THR A 3 -7.09 19.61 3.17
C THR A 3 -7.11 18.19 3.74
N GLY A 4 -5.96 17.50 3.88
CA GLY A 4 -5.89 16.14 4.45
C GLY A 4 -6.50 15.01 3.60
N TRP A 5 -7.20 15.35 2.50
CA TRP A 5 -7.74 14.39 1.55
C TRP A 5 -6.79 14.19 0.37
N CYS A 6 -6.53 12.93 0.04
CA CYS A 6 -5.72 12.57 -1.10
C CYS A 6 -6.51 11.65 -2.04
N ARG A 7 -6.29 11.76 -3.35
CA ARG A 7 -6.94 10.88 -4.33
C ARG A 7 -6.38 9.47 -4.22
N THR A 8 -7.24 8.46 -4.28
CA THR A 8 -6.83 7.06 -4.41
C THR A 8 -6.06 6.88 -5.71
N THR A 9 -4.76 6.62 -5.62
CA THR A 9 -3.94 6.29 -6.79
C THR A 9 -4.30 4.89 -7.27
N PRO A 10 -4.46 4.67 -8.59
CA PRO A 10 -4.68 3.33 -9.11
C PRO A 10 -3.46 2.43 -8.85
N LEU A 11 -3.70 1.14 -8.67
CA LEU A 11 -2.65 0.16 -8.35
C LEU A 11 -2.01 -0.49 -9.58
N TRP A 12 -2.50 -0.20 -10.78
CA TRP A 12 -1.88 -0.67 -12.03
C TRP A 12 -0.45 -0.15 -12.21
N GLY A 13 0.43 -0.99 -12.75
CA GLY A 13 1.85 -0.71 -12.97
C GLY A 13 2.68 -0.56 -11.69
N ARG A 14 2.18 -0.97 -10.51
CA ARG A 14 2.94 -0.83 -9.25
C ARG A 14 4.07 -1.84 -9.18
N GLY A 15 3.92 -3.00 -9.83
CA GLY A 15 5.03 -3.92 -10.09
C GLY A 15 6.14 -3.33 -10.94
N LEU A 16 5.76 -2.52 -11.94
CA LEU A 16 6.67 -1.98 -12.96
C LEU A 16 7.45 -0.73 -12.49
N SER A 17 6.95 -0.01 -11.48
CA SER A 17 7.56 1.25 -11.01
C SER A 17 9.07 1.12 -10.76
N ARG A 18 9.49 0.05 -10.07
CA ARG A 18 10.90 -0.20 -9.77
C ARG A 18 11.72 -0.49 -11.03
N LEU A 19 11.14 -1.25 -11.97
CA LEU A 19 11.80 -1.62 -13.23
C LEU A 19 11.96 -0.41 -14.16
N CYS A 20 10.96 0.47 -14.22
CA CYS A 20 10.95 1.59 -15.15
C CYS A 20 11.65 2.85 -14.61
N THR A 21 11.61 3.08 -13.28
CA THR A 21 12.09 4.33 -12.68
C THR A 21 13.17 4.14 -11.61
N GLY A 22 13.38 2.91 -11.15
CA GLY A 22 14.23 2.62 -9.98
C GLY A 22 13.56 2.94 -8.63
N ALA A 23 12.40 3.60 -8.62
CA ALA A 23 11.69 3.99 -7.42
C ALA A 23 10.54 3.02 -7.07
N ALA A 24 10.35 2.79 -5.77
CA ALA A 24 9.30 1.93 -5.22
C ALA A 24 8.47 2.59 -4.11
N ASP A 25 8.65 3.91 -3.94
CA ASP A 25 7.99 4.68 -2.89
C ASP A 25 6.48 4.65 -3.05
N ARG A 26 5.79 4.65 -1.92
CA ARG A 26 4.34 4.55 -1.80
C ARG A 26 3.83 5.57 -0.79
N LEU A 27 2.52 5.83 -0.85
CA LEU A 27 1.82 6.91 -0.14
C LEU A 27 2.20 8.31 -0.66
N HIS A 28 1.40 9.31 -0.32
CA HIS A 28 1.53 10.68 -0.85
C HIS A 28 2.78 11.43 -0.34
N ASP A 29 3.34 10.96 0.77
CA ASP A 29 4.55 11.46 1.40
C ASP A 29 5.78 10.57 1.12
N CYS A 30 5.65 9.60 0.20
CA CYS A 30 6.71 8.67 -0.19
C CYS A 30 7.33 7.87 0.96
N ARG A 31 6.68 7.79 2.12
CA ARG A 31 7.31 7.19 3.30
C ARG A 31 7.45 5.67 3.23
N ALA A 32 6.55 5.00 2.51
CA ALA A 32 6.49 3.54 2.46
C ALA A 32 7.33 2.99 1.30
N ARG A 33 8.24 2.07 1.60
CA ARG A 33 9.21 1.51 0.64
C ARG A 33 8.74 0.19 0.00
N ASN A 34 7.74 -0.44 0.59
CA ASN A 34 7.19 -1.71 0.12
C ASN A 34 5.67 -1.79 0.35
N VAL A 35 5.03 -2.80 -0.25
CA VAL A 35 3.57 -3.00 -0.18
C VAL A 35 3.07 -3.15 1.26
N ILE A 36 3.81 -3.88 2.11
CA ILE A 36 3.43 -4.12 3.49
C ILE A 36 3.42 -2.81 4.29
N GLU A 37 4.48 -2.01 4.20
CA GLU A 37 4.54 -0.68 4.82
C GLU A 37 3.40 0.20 4.34
N ALA A 38 3.12 0.19 3.03
CA ALA A 38 2.03 0.97 2.46
C ALA A 38 0.67 0.58 3.04
N ILE A 39 0.38 -0.72 3.14
CA ILE A 39 -0.88 -1.22 3.73
C ILE A 39 -0.94 -0.85 5.21
N MET A 40 0.08 -1.20 5.99
CA MET A 40 0.07 -1.02 7.44
C MET A 40 0.03 0.45 7.87
N TRP A 41 0.61 1.36 7.07
CA TRP A 41 0.66 2.79 7.37
C TRP A 41 -0.42 3.60 6.66
N HIS A 42 -1.29 2.98 5.86
CA HIS A 42 -2.32 3.69 5.11
C HIS A 42 -3.37 4.34 6.01
N GLY A 43 -3.70 3.68 7.13
CA GLY A 43 -4.78 4.08 8.01
C GLY A 43 -4.30 4.61 9.37
N SER A 44 -5.08 5.51 9.95
CA SER A 44 -5.05 5.86 11.38
C SER A 44 -6.18 5.15 12.13
N ALA A 45 -6.20 5.27 13.46
CA ALA A 45 -7.26 4.70 14.31
C ALA A 45 -8.69 5.16 13.94
N LYS A 46 -8.82 6.34 13.31
CA LYS A 46 -10.12 6.93 12.90
C LYS A 46 -10.35 6.92 11.39
N SER A 47 -9.51 6.24 10.61
CA SER A 47 -9.62 6.20 9.15
C SER A 47 -10.50 5.04 8.67
N ASP A 48 -11.17 5.22 7.52
CA ASP A 48 -11.94 4.16 6.85
C ASP A 48 -11.07 2.95 6.47
N ALA A 49 -9.76 3.18 6.27
CA ALA A 49 -8.78 2.14 5.98
C ALA A 49 -8.52 1.21 7.18
N ARG A 50 -8.86 1.61 8.41
CA ARG A 50 -8.51 0.87 9.64
C ARG A 50 -9.02 -0.57 9.62
N LYS A 51 -10.22 -0.82 9.08
CA LYS A 51 -10.78 -2.17 8.96
C LYS A 51 -9.95 -3.06 8.04
N SER A 52 -9.51 -2.52 6.90
CA SER A 52 -8.69 -3.26 5.93
C SER A 52 -7.29 -3.56 6.46
N VAL A 53 -6.69 -2.62 7.20
CA VAL A 53 -5.38 -2.82 7.86
C VAL A 53 -5.44 -3.97 8.86
N GLU A 54 -6.47 -4.03 9.70
CA GLU A 54 -6.57 -5.15 10.66
C GLU A 54 -6.86 -6.49 10.00
N LYS A 55 -7.72 -6.49 8.97
CA LYS A 55 -7.96 -7.71 8.19
C LYS A 55 -6.64 -8.24 7.63
N PHE A 56 -5.84 -7.38 7.00
CA PHE A 56 -4.53 -7.75 6.50
C PHE A 56 -3.59 -8.21 7.62
N ARG A 57 -3.60 -7.54 8.78
CA ARG A 57 -2.78 -7.90 9.94
C ARG A 57 -3.08 -9.29 10.49
N ASN A 58 -4.35 -9.68 10.47
CA ASN A 58 -4.84 -10.96 11.00
C ASN A 58 -4.74 -12.11 9.99
N LEU A 59 -4.34 -11.84 8.75
CA LEU A 59 -4.11 -12.89 7.76
C LEU A 59 -2.91 -13.76 8.16
N SER A 60 -2.96 -15.01 7.69
CA SER A 60 -1.80 -15.89 7.73
C SER A 60 -0.61 -15.25 6.99
N LYS A 61 0.60 -15.74 7.25
CA LYS A 61 1.77 -15.24 6.50
C LYS A 61 1.61 -15.50 5.00
N SER A 62 1.17 -16.69 4.60
CA SER A 62 0.97 -17.06 3.19
C SER A 62 -0.05 -16.16 2.50
N ASP A 63 -1.14 -15.81 3.17
CA ASP A 63 -2.15 -14.94 2.57
C ASP A 63 -1.66 -13.48 2.44
N ARG A 64 -0.86 -13.01 3.41
CA ARG A 64 -0.20 -11.70 3.29
C ARG A 64 0.78 -11.67 2.13
N ASP A 65 1.57 -12.73 1.97
CA ASP A 65 2.52 -12.88 0.86
C ASP A 65 1.78 -12.92 -0.48
N ALA A 66 0.65 -13.62 -0.56
CA ALA A 66 -0.20 -13.66 -1.77
C ALA A 66 -0.78 -12.29 -2.15
N VAL A 67 -1.21 -11.49 -1.17
CA VAL A 67 -1.68 -10.11 -1.41
C VAL A 67 -0.54 -9.22 -1.92
N VAL A 68 0.66 -9.36 -1.34
CA VAL A 68 1.84 -8.61 -1.78
C VAL A 68 2.20 -8.98 -3.22
N GLU A 69 2.19 -10.27 -3.54
CA GLU A 69 2.47 -10.76 -4.88
C GLU A 69 1.45 -10.25 -5.91
N PHE A 70 0.16 -10.31 -5.57
CA PHE A 70 -0.90 -9.75 -6.43
C PHE A 70 -0.70 -8.25 -6.72
N ILE A 71 -0.33 -7.45 -5.71
CA ILE A 71 -0.10 -6.00 -5.92
C ILE A 71 1.15 -5.76 -6.77
N ASN A 72 2.14 -6.63 -6.70
CA ASN A 72 3.35 -6.54 -7.52
C ASN A 72 3.13 -7.07 -8.95
N SER A 73 2.08 -7.85 -9.21
CA SER A 73 1.80 -8.38 -10.55
C SER A 73 0.90 -7.46 -11.39
N ILE A 74 0.34 -6.41 -10.79
CA ILE A 74 -0.56 -5.45 -11.45
C ILE A 74 0.09 -4.11 -11.78
#